data_AF-A0A1Y4N748-F1
#
_entry.id   AF-A0A1Y4N748-F1
#
_cell.length_a   1.000
_cell.length_b   1.000
_cell.length_c   1.000
_cell.angle_alpha   90.00
_cell.angle_beta   90.00
_cell.angle_gamma   90.00
#
_symmetry.space_group_name_H-M   'P 1'
#
loop_
_entity.id
_entity.type
_entity.pdbx_description
1 polymer ?
#
loop_
_entity_poly.entity_id
_entity_poly.type
_entity_poly.pdbx_seq_one_letter_code
_entity_poly.pdbx_strand_id
1 'polypeptide(L)'
;MDEKIYLRLLYGMEEIPDGLARIIGRNPCYDLAGLPSPKLKEEIEGFIRYRSTQVSIGRMQGDKQFYNKVRRFLKECATAKSSLRDKAPETWVKQFRTWMFKEHIPLYYRSRGPTGKENISKAREIGYFERMLKFTAVDARREEEKDVWELDKLEIEHRENPIKRVRTLNFTRISQDGIRQELKKGIYLNLQGEAIACVQKELTAARRLSRYLADRYPQVQSCRDLNREIIEEYLTYLKTEATGTKHYHADLNRLRSLLESTGQMCDYPNLIGLFLTRDIPPTPKAES
;
A
#
# COMPACT_ATOMS: atom_id res chain seq x y z
N MET A 1 18.77 5.81 -11.55
CA MET A 1 18.71 6.44 -10.22
C MET A 1 20.11 6.89 -9.86
N ASP A 2 20.30 8.17 -9.54
CA ASP A 2 21.60 8.66 -9.08
C ASP A 2 21.87 8.10 -7.68
N GLU A 3 23.04 7.51 -7.44
CA GLU A 3 23.36 6.89 -6.15
C GLU A 3 23.75 7.93 -5.08
N LYS A 4 23.92 9.21 -5.44
CA LYS A 4 24.29 10.28 -4.52
C LYS A 4 23.34 11.46 -4.61
N ILE A 5 22.78 11.84 -3.46
CA ILE A 5 21.91 13.02 -3.36
C ILE A 5 22.68 14.14 -2.67
N TYR A 6 23.15 15.12 -3.43
CA TYR A 6 23.91 16.26 -2.92
C TYR A 6 23.01 17.31 -2.27
N LEU A 7 23.40 17.84 -1.10
CA LEU A 7 22.60 18.85 -0.40
C LEU A 7 22.34 20.10 -1.25
N ARG A 8 23.34 20.56 -2.01
CA ARG A 8 23.21 21.71 -2.93
C ARG A 8 22.18 21.52 -4.06
N LEU A 9 21.76 20.28 -4.33
CA LEU A 9 20.73 19.98 -5.32
C LEU A 9 19.33 19.92 -4.70
N LEU A 10 19.25 19.88 -3.37
CA LEU A 10 17.99 19.86 -2.62
C LEU A 10 17.56 21.25 -2.14
N TYR A 11 18.48 22.22 -2.15
CA TYR A 11 18.30 23.59 -1.64
C TYR A 11 18.88 24.60 -2.64
N GLY A 12 18.28 25.78 -2.73
CA GLY A 12 18.82 26.87 -3.54
C GLY A 12 20.14 27.39 -2.97
N MET A 13 21.04 27.90 -3.83
CA MET A 13 22.34 28.47 -3.38
C MET A 13 22.17 29.64 -2.39
N GLU A 14 21.06 30.36 -2.51
CA GLU A 14 20.67 31.48 -1.64
C GLU A 14 20.23 31.04 -0.23
N GLU A 15 19.88 29.75 -0.05
CA GLU A 15 19.42 29.19 1.21
C GLU A 15 20.57 28.68 2.09
N ILE A 16 21.81 28.86 1.67
CA ILE A 16 23.02 28.40 2.37
C ILE A 16 23.46 29.50 3.34
N PRO A 17 23.34 29.32 4.68
CA PRO A 17 23.85 30.30 5.63
C PRO A 17 25.37 30.43 5.52
N ASP A 18 25.91 31.63 5.72
CA ASP A 18 27.36 31.91 5.61
C ASP A 18 28.22 30.95 6.45
N GLY A 19 27.76 30.64 7.67
CA GLY A 19 28.45 29.68 8.57
C GLY A 19 28.51 28.24 8.04
N LEU A 20 27.72 27.90 7.02
CA LEU A 20 27.69 26.59 6.38
C LEU A 20 28.32 26.56 4.99
N ALA A 21 28.65 27.71 4.39
CA ALA A 21 29.19 27.80 3.03
C ALA A 21 30.42 26.90 2.81
N ARG A 22 31.37 26.90 3.76
CA ARG A 22 32.57 26.03 3.68
C ARG A 22 32.23 24.54 3.75
N ILE A 23 31.23 24.16 4.53
CA ILE A 23 30.84 22.75 4.72
C ILE A 23 30.05 22.26 3.51
N ILE A 24 29.13 23.07 2.99
CA ILE A 24 28.33 22.76 1.81
C ILE A 24 29.20 22.79 0.54
N GLY A 25 30.19 23.67 0.46
CA GLY A 25 31.17 23.72 -0.63
C GLY A 25 31.99 22.42 -0.79
N ARG A 26 32.07 21.58 0.26
CA ARG A 26 32.66 20.23 0.19
C ARG A 26 31.72 19.19 -0.46
N ASN A 27 30.58 19.61 -1.00
CA ASN A 27 29.58 18.78 -1.65
C ASN A 27 29.11 17.59 -0.80
N PRO A 28 28.62 17.81 0.43
CA PRO A 28 28.06 16.75 1.23
C PRO A 28 26.85 16.12 0.53
N CYS A 29 26.83 14.79 0.44
CA CYS A 29 25.72 14.02 -0.11
C CYS A 29 25.21 12.94 0.84
N TYR A 30 23.98 12.48 0.59
CA TYR A 30 23.46 11.19 1.05
C TYR A 30 23.81 10.14 0.01
N ASP A 31 24.57 9.13 0.41
CA ASP A 31 25.06 8.07 -0.46
C ASP A 31 24.17 6.83 -0.36
N LEU A 32 23.38 6.56 -1.39
CA LEU A 32 22.51 5.38 -1.50
C LEU A 32 23.28 4.13 -1.94
N ALA A 33 24.54 4.25 -2.36
CA ALA A 33 25.31 3.13 -2.89
C ALA A 33 25.42 1.99 -1.87
N GLY A 34 25.46 0.75 -2.34
CA GLY A 34 25.61 -0.44 -1.50
C GLY A 34 24.44 -0.74 -0.55
N LEU A 35 23.30 -0.04 -0.63
CA LEU A 35 22.04 -0.59 -0.13
C LEU A 35 21.65 -1.78 -1.02
N PRO A 36 21.26 -2.94 -0.44
CA PRO A 36 21.13 -4.18 -1.20
C PRO A 36 19.88 -4.23 -2.10
N SER A 37 18.83 -3.47 -1.76
CA SER A 37 17.54 -3.49 -2.47
C SER A 37 17.33 -2.20 -3.27
N PRO A 38 16.96 -2.30 -4.56
CA PRO A 38 16.48 -1.15 -5.34
C PRO A 38 15.27 -0.47 -4.70
N LYS A 39 14.37 -1.24 -4.07
CA LYS A 39 13.18 -0.69 -3.40
C LYS A 39 13.54 0.14 -2.18
N LEU A 40 14.51 -0.30 -1.38
CA LEU A 40 15.04 0.49 -0.27
C LEU A 40 15.66 1.80 -0.76
N LYS A 41 16.41 1.76 -1.86
CA LYS A 41 17.01 2.97 -2.45
C LYS A 41 15.92 3.99 -2.83
N GLU A 42 14.87 3.54 -3.52
CA GLU A 42 13.71 4.36 -3.91
C GLU A 42 13.00 4.99 -2.68
N GLU A 43 12.68 4.18 -1.67
CA GLU A 43 11.98 4.63 -0.46
C GLU A 43 12.80 5.65 0.34
N ILE A 44 14.10 5.41 0.46
CA ILE A 44 15.04 6.27 1.17
C ILE A 44 15.29 7.57 0.40
N GLU A 45 15.44 7.50 -0.93
CA GLU A 45 15.53 8.69 -1.78
C GLU A 45 14.28 9.56 -1.61
N GLY A 46 13.09 8.96 -1.68
CA GLY A 46 11.82 9.64 -1.46
C GLY A 46 11.78 10.34 -0.10
N PHE A 47 12.21 9.65 0.97
CA PHE A 47 12.27 10.25 2.30
C PHE A 47 13.25 11.42 2.37
N ILE A 48 14.44 11.32 1.77
CA ILE A 48 15.46 12.39 1.81
C ILE A 48 14.94 13.65 1.11
N ARG A 49 14.30 13.49 -0.05
CA ARG A 49 13.69 14.60 -0.81
C ARG A 49 12.50 15.21 -0.07
N TYR A 50 11.62 14.39 0.51
CA TYR A 50 10.55 14.88 1.37
C TYR A 50 11.13 15.64 2.57
N ARG A 51 12.15 15.09 3.22
CA ARG A 51 12.77 15.70 4.40
C ARG A 51 13.38 17.06 4.09
N SER A 52 13.94 17.28 2.90
CA SER A 52 14.52 18.58 2.54
C SER A 52 13.48 19.69 2.45
N THR A 53 12.23 19.38 2.10
CA THR A 53 11.14 20.38 2.10
C THR A 53 10.67 20.76 3.51
N GLN A 54 11.05 19.97 4.53
CA GLN A 54 10.56 20.14 5.90
C GLN A 54 11.53 20.88 6.82
N VAL A 55 12.81 20.99 6.44
CA VAL A 55 13.85 21.61 7.30
C VAL A 55 14.90 22.36 6.50
N SER A 56 15.67 23.19 7.18
CA SER A 56 16.81 23.89 6.60
C SER A 56 17.97 22.96 6.23
N ILE A 57 18.82 23.43 5.31
CA ILE A 57 20.02 22.73 4.86
C ILE A 57 20.97 22.36 6.01
N GLY A 58 21.10 23.22 7.02
CA GLY A 58 21.92 22.94 8.21
C GLY A 58 21.40 21.75 9.01
N ARG A 59 20.07 21.60 9.11
CA ARG A 59 19.47 20.45 9.76
C ARG A 59 19.64 19.18 8.92
N MET A 60 19.51 19.26 7.60
CA MET A 60 19.81 18.13 6.71
C MET A 60 21.26 17.68 6.84
N GLN A 61 22.20 18.62 6.83
CA GLN A 61 23.63 18.33 7.05
C GLN A 61 23.86 17.59 8.38
N GLY A 62 23.18 18.02 9.45
CA GLY A 62 23.21 17.33 10.74
C GLY A 62 22.56 15.94 10.71
N ASP A 63 21.48 15.76 9.94
CA ASP A 63 20.74 14.49 9.81
C ASP A 63 21.59 13.39 9.11
N LYS A 64 22.62 13.76 8.33
CA LYS A 64 23.52 12.80 7.64
C LYS A 64 24.17 11.77 8.56
N GLN A 65 24.57 12.17 9.76
CA GLN A 65 25.21 11.24 10.71
C GLN A 65 24.23 10.14 11.18
N PHE A 66 22.94 10.47 11.25
CA PHE A 66 21.88 9.52 11.61
C PHE A 66 21.56 8.62 10.42
N TYR A 67 21.47 9.21 9.23
CA TYR A 67 21.33 8.46 7.98
C TYR A 67 22.43 7.40 7.80
N ASN A 68 23.70 7.76 8.01
CA ASN A 68 24.81 6.83 7.84
C ASN A 68 24.69 5.59 8.74
N LYS A 69 24.17 5.76 9.96
CA LYS A 69 23.92 4.65 10.89
C LYS A 69 22.74 3.79 10.43
N VAL A 70 21.63 4.40 9.99
CA VAL A 70 20.49 3.68 9.40
C VAL A 70 20.93 2.90 8.16
N ARG A 71 21.70 3.52 7.27
CA ARG A 71 22.25 2.87 6.08
C ARG A 71 23.10 1.66 6.44
N ARG A 72 24.02 1.79 7.42
CA ARG A 72 24.88 0.67 7.85
C ARG A 72 24.05 -0.49 8.40
N PHE A 73 23.08 -0.18 9.28
CA PHE A 73 22.13 -1.17 9.77
C PHE A 73 21.39 -1.90 8.64
N LEU A 74 20.85 -1.16 7.66
CA LEU A 74 20.11 -1.76 6.54
C LEU A 74 21.02 -2.61 5.64
N LYS A 75 22.30 -2.24 5.46
CA LYS A 75 23.24 -3.08 4.71
C LYS A 75 23.46 -4.44 5.35
N GLU A 76 23.44 -4.52 6.67
CA GLU A 76 23.68 -5.76 7.41
C GLU A 76 22.44 -6.65 7.52
N CYS A 77 21.24 -6.05 7.60
CA CYS A 77 20.02 -6.82 7.87
C CYS A 77 19.05 -6.96 6.68
N ALA A 78 19.20 -6.17 5.62
CA ALA A 78 18.32 -6.22 4.47
C ALA A 78 18.84 -7.16 3.36
N THR A 79 17.92 -7.64 2.54
CA THR A 79 18.19 -8.47 1.36
C THR A 79 17.94 -7.69 0.07
N ALA A 80 18.25 -8.29 -1.08
CA ALA A 80 18.01 -7.69 -2.39
C ALA A 80 16.54 -7.36 -2.69
N LYS A 81 15.59 -8.00 -1.97
CA LYS A 81 14.14 -7.81 -2.15
C LYS A 81 13.49 -6.98 -1.03
N SER A 82 14.26 -6.54 -0.04
CA SER A 82 13.70 -5.89 1.14
C SER A 82 13.06 -4.53 0.83
N SER A 83 12.06 -4.16 1.62
CA SER A 83 11.42 -2.86 1.68
C SER A 83 11.25 -2.43 3.14
N LEU A 84 11.26 -1.13 3.41
CA LEU A 84 10.93 -0.58 4.73
C LEU A 84 9.46 -0.87 5.10
N ARG A 85 8.61 -1.25 4.14
CA ARG A 85 7.21 -1.65 4.33
C ARG A 85 7.03 -3.13 4.67
N ASP A 86 8.08 -3.95 4.58
CA ASP A 86 7.98 -5.41 4.83
C ASP A 86 7.59 -5.76 6.27
N LYS A 87 7.81 -4.83 7.21
CA LYS A 87 7.55 -5.03 8.64
C LYS A 87 6.92 -3.78 9.21
N ALA A 88 6.13 -3.95 10.27
CA ALA A 88 5.61 -2.84 11.05
C ALA A 88 6.76 -1.95 11.58
N PRO A 89 6.61 -0.61 11.63
CA PRO A 89 7.66 0.31 12.08
C PRO A 89 8.27 -0.04 13.44
N GLU A 90 7.47 -0.54 14.38
CA GLU A 90 7.91 -0.94 15.72
C GLU A 90 8.91 -2.10 15.67
N THR A 91 8.70 -3.02 14.72
CA THR A 91 9.60 -4.17 14.51
C THR A 91 10.94 -3.70 13.95
N TRP A 92 10.91 -2.78 12.99
CA TRP A 92 12.12 -2.16 12.46
C TRP A 92 12.90 -1.42 13.54
N VAL A 93 12.22 -0.59 14.35
CA VAL A 93 12.83 0.15 15.45
C VAL A 93 13.44 -0.80 16.49
N LYS A 94 12.78 -1.92 16.82
CA LYS A 94 13.33 -2.94 17.72
C LYS A 94 14.63 -3.53 17.19
N GLN A 95 14.65 -3.94 15.92
CA GLN A 95 15.86 -4.49 15.27
C GLN A 95 16.99 -3.45 15.23
N PHE A 96 16.67 -2.20 14.93
CA PHE A 96 17.65 -1.12 14.90
C PHE A 96 18.24 -0.85 16.28
N ARG A 97 17.43 -0.85 17.36
CA ARG A 97 17.93 -0.72 18.73
C ARG A 97 18.84 -1.87 19.13
N THR A 98 18.49 -3.10 18.79
CA THR A 98 19.34 -4.27 19.03
C THR A 98 20.67 -4.15 18.29
N TRP A 99 20.66 -3.71 17.04
CA TRP A 99 21.88 -3.47 16.27
C TRP A 99 22.73 -2.34 16.86
N MET A 100 22.13 -1.20 17.22
CA MET A 100 22.83 -0.10 17.89
C MET A 100 23.52 -0.56 19.17
N PHE A 101 22.86 -1.40 19.97
CA PHE A 101 23.44 -1.96 21.18
C PHE A 101 24.67 -2.84 20.88
N LYS A 102 24.60 -3.71 19.87
CA LYS A 102 25.74 -4.55 19.43
C LYS A 102 26.92 -3.71 18.94
N GLU A 103 26.63 -2.61 18.27
CA GLU A 103 27.62 -1.65 17.77
C GLU A 103 28.13 -0.66 18.83
N HIS A 104 27.77 -0.86 20.10
CA HIS A 104 28.10 0.04 21.20
C HIS A 104 27.66 1.50 21.00
N ILE A 105 26.59 1.72 20.24
CA ILE A 105 25.97 3.02 20.04
C ILE A 105 24.93 3.27 21.15
N PRO A 106 25.04 4.37 21.92
CA PRO A 106 24.09 4.67 23.00
C PRO A 106 22.65 4.80 22.50
N LEU A 107 21.70 4.17 23.21
CA LEU A 107 20.26 4.29 22.94
C LEU A 107 19.66 5.58 23.54
N TYR A 108 20.34 6.15 24.53
CA TYR A 108 19.93 7.35 25.26
C TYR A 108 21.14 8.24 25.53
N TYR A 109 20.91 9.55 25.53
CA TYR A 109 21.92 10.56 25.87
C TYR A 109 21.45 11.36 27.09
N ARG A 110 22.36 11.56 28.05
CA ARG A 110 22.14 12.42 29.20
C ARG A 110 22.58 13.84 28.86
N SER A 111 21.81 14.82 29.29
CA SER A 111 22.13 16.24 29.18
C SER A 111 21.77 16.95 30.48
N ARG A 112 22.51 18.00 30.84
CA ARG A 112 22.15 18.87 31.97
C ARG A 112 21.48 20.12 31.45
N GLY A 113 20.30 20.42 31.97
CA GLY A 113 19.62 21.68 31.69
C GLY A 113 20.29 22.86 32.38
N PRO A 114 19.91 24.11 32.03
CA PRO A 114 20.43 25.32 32.66
C PRO A 114 20.25 25.35 34.19
N THR A 115 19.24 24.64 34.69
CA THR A 115 18.88 24.52 36.11
C THR A 115 19.60 23.37 36.83
N GLY A 116 20.56 22.69 36.17
CA GLY A 116 21.29 21.55 36.72
C GLY A 116 20.53 20.22 36.69
N LYS A 117 19.24 20.21 36.33
CA LYS A 117 18.43 18.99 36.21
C LYS A 117 18.94 18.09 35.09
N GLU A 118 19.15 16.81 35.38
CA GLU A 118 19.51 15.81 34.38
C GLU A 118 18.29 15.41 33.53
N ASN A 119 18.45 15.50 32.22
CA ASN A 119 17.46 15.07 31.23
C ASN A 119 18.02 13.88 30.44
N ILE A 120 17.24 12.82 30.36
CA ILE A 120 17.53 11.65 29.51
C ILE A 120 16.72 11.80 28.24
N SER A 121 17.40 11.78 27.09
CA SER A 121 16.78 11.88 25.77
C SER A 121 17.07 10.64 24.96
N LYS A 122 16.08 10.17 24.17
CA LYS A 122 16.30 9.07 23.22
C LYS A 122 17.32 9.47 22.15
N ALA A 123 18.08 8.50 21.68
CA ALA A 123 19.04 8.70 20.61
C ALA A 123 18.38 9.31 19.36
N ARG A 124 19.01 10.34 18.79
CA ARG A 124 18.48 11.07 17.63
C ARG A 124 18.42 10.19 16.38
N GLU A 125 19.29 9.17 16.33
CA GLU A 125 19.31 8.07 15.36
C GLU A 125 17.96 7.35 15.30
N ILE A 126 17.42 6.97 16.46
CA ILE A 126 16.14 6.27 16.58
C ILE A 126 15.02 7.19 16.05
N GLY A 127 15.01 8.45 16.49
CA GLY A 127 14.02 9.42 16.04
C GLY A 127 14.13 9.78 14.56
N TYR A 128 15.31 9.65 13.94
CA TYR A 128 15.48 9.80 12.49
C TYR A 128 14.90 8.60 11.73
N PHE A 129 15.20 7.38 12.18
CA PHE A 129 14.67 6.18 11.56
C PHE A 129 13.15 6.07 11.70
N GLU A 130 12.59 6.42 12.87
CA GLU A 130 11.14 6.49 13.07
C GLU A 130 10.46 7.43 12.07
N ARG A 131 11.05 8.60 11.78
CA ARG A 131 10.54 9.54 10.76
C ARG A 131 10.59 8.94 9.35
N MET A 132 11.68 8.25 9.02
CA MET A 132 11.82 7.55 7.74
C MET A 132 10.74 6.47 7.58
N LEU A 133 10.57 5.62 8.59
CA LEU A 133 9.56 4.57 8.59
C LEU A 133 8.13 5.13 8.51
N LYS A 134 7.86 6.23 9.22
CA LYS A 134 6.56 6.92 9.14
C LYS A 134 6.28 7.45 7.73
N PHE A 135 7.27 8.05 7.09
CA PHE A 135 7.15 8.48 5.70
C PHE A 135 6.86 7.30 4.77
N THR A 136 7.61 6.21 4.90
CA THR A 136 7.40 5.03 4.04
C THR A 136 6.08 4.32 4.31
N ALA A 137 5.52 4.42 5.52
CA ALA A 137 4.21 3.89 5.86
C ALA A 137 3.06 4.67 5.19
N VAL A 138 3.30 5.91 4.74
CA VAL A 138 2.33 6.63 3.92
C VAL A 138 2.35 6.05 2.52
N ASP A 139 1.27 5.38 2.16
CA ASP A 139 1.05 4.95 0.79
C ASP A 139 0.68 6.17 -0.07
N ALA A 140 1.70 6.76 -0.71
CA ALA A 140 1.58 7.96 -1.54
C ALA A 140 0.99 7.71 -2.93
N ARG A 141 0.69 6.44 -3.26
CA ARG A 141 -0.07 6.09 -4.46
C ARG A 141 -1.43 6.76 -4.45
N ARG A 142 -2.00 7.01 -5.64
CA ARG A 142 -3.39 7.43 -5.75
C ARG A 142 -4.28 6.42 -5.04
N GLU A 143 -5.38 6.86 -4.46
CA GLU A 143 -6.18 5.99 -3.59
C GLU A 143 -6.66 4.75 -4.35
N GLU A 144 -7.05 4.89 -5.62
CA GLU A 144 -7.46 3.80 -6.51
C GLU A 144 -6.34 2.80 -6.84
N GLU A 145 -5.07 3.17 -6.72
CA GLU A 145 -3.94 2.26 -6.94
C GLU A 145 -3.69 1.34 -5.74
N LYS A 146 -4.23 1.68 -4.56
CA LYS A 146 -4.08 0.87 -3.33
C LYS A 146 -4.99 -0.34 -3.36
N ASP A 147 -4.72 -1.31 -2.48
CA ASP A 147 -5.59 -2.48 -2.31
C ASP A 147 -6.61 -2.29 -1.17
N VAL A 148 -6.51 -1.18 -0.45
CA VAL A 148 -7.54 -0.71 0.48
C VAL A 148 -7.79 0.75 0.15
N TRP A 149 -9.01 1.04 -0.27
CA TRP A 149 -9.44 2.40 -0.59
C TRP A 149 -10.16 3.01 0.59
N GLU A 150 -9.75 4.19 1.00
CA GLU A 150 -10.52 5.11 1.82
C GLU A 150 -11.42 5.93 0.90
N LEU A 151 -12.74 5.76 1.03
CA LEU A 151 -13.71 6.36 0.10
C LEU A 151 -13.62 7.89 0.10
N ASP A 152 -13.39 8.51 1.26
CA ASP A 152 -13.23 9.97 1.41
C ASP A 152 -11.97 10.52 0.72
N LYS A 153 -11.04 9.66 0.28
CA LYS A 153 -9.80 10.03 -0.43
C LYS A 153 -9.85 9.74 -1.93
N LEU A 154 -10.92 9.12 -2.41
CA LEU A 154 -11.12 8.92 -3.84
C LEU A 154 -11.58 10.25 -4.47
N GLU A 155 -10.99 10.61 -5.61
CA GLU A 155 -11.34 11.82 -6.35
C GLU A 155 -12.60 11.61 -7.24
N ILE A 156 -13.62 10.95 -6.69
CA ILE A 156 -14.90 10.69 -7.38
C ILE A 156 -16.10 10.97 -6.48
N GLU A 157 -17.17 11.45 -7.11
CA GLU A 157 -18.49 11.44 -6.49
C GLU A 157 -18.99 10.01 -6.36
N HIS A 158 -19.51 9.68 -5.19
CA HIS A 158 -20.07 8.36 -4.92
C HIS A 158 -21.27 8.49 -3.97
N ARG A 159 -22.23 7.56 -4.09
CA ARG A 159 -23.49 7.64 -3.33
C ARG A 159 -23.32 7.12 -1.90
N GLU A 160 -23.17 8.04 -0.95
CA GLU A 160 -23.08 7.70 0.47
C GLU A 160 -24.33 6.99 1.01
N ASN A 161 -24.12 6.11 2.00
CA ASN A 161 -25.22 5.49 2.73
C ASN A 161 -25.52 6.29 4.00
N PRO A 162 -26.70 6.94 4.12
CA PRO A 162 -27.04 7.80 5.25
C PRO A 162 -27.20 7.03 6.58
N ILE A 163 -27.38 5.71 6.54
CA ILE A 163 -27.65 4.87 7.72
C ILE A 163 -26.34 4.26 8.27
N LYS A 164 -25.42 3.85 7.40
CA LYS A 164 -24.13 3.25 7.80
C LYS A 164 -22.99 3.81 6.97
N ARG A 165 -22.10 4.56 7.62
CA ARG A 165 -20.89 5.08 6.99
C ARG A 165 -19.88 3.97 6.72
N VAL A 166 -19.80 3.57 5.46
CA VAL A 166 -18.72 2.73 4.94
C VAL A 166 -17.54 3.65 4.67
N ARG A 167 -16.40 3.39 5.30
CA ARG A 167 -15.19 4.22 5.11
C ARG A 167 -14.21 3.63 4.11
N THR A 168 -14.22 2.30 3.97
CA THR A 168 -13.22 1.61 3.17
C THR A 168 -13.77 0.48 2.30
N LEU A 169 -13.09 0.26 1.17
CA LEU A 169 -13.20 -0.95 0.36
C LEU A 169 -11.86 -1.68 0.39
N ASN A 170 -11.88 -3.00 0.61
CA ASN A 170 -10.67 -3.79 0.82
C ASN A 170 -10.58 -4.95 -0.20
N PHE A 171 -9.59 -4.89 -1.06
CA PHE A 171 -9.36 -5.84 -2.15
C PHE A 171 -8.36 -6.95 -1.79
N THR A 172 -7.71 -6.91 -0.61
CA THR A 172 -6.64 -7.84 -0.22
C THR A 172 -7.10 -9.30 -0.07
N ARG A 173 -8.42 -9.54 -0.03
CA ARG A 173 -9.02 -10.88 0.00
C ARG A 173 -9.23 -11.49 -1.39
N ILE A 174 -8.78 -10.82 -2.45
CA ILE A 174 -8.72 -11.37 -3.81
C ILE A 174 -7.29 -11.88 -4.01
N SER A 175 -7.12 -13.19 -4.12
CA SER A 175 -5.82 -13.86 -4.07
C SER A 175 -4.98 -13.58 -5.32
N GLN A 176 -5.59 -13.56 -6.50
CA GLN A 176 -4.93 -13.33 -7.77
C GLN A 176 -4.70 -11.83 -7.99
N ASP A 177 -3.44 -11.41 -8.14
CA ASP A 177 -3.11 -9.98 -8.26
C ASP A 177 -3.67 -9.36 -9.55
N GLY A 178 -3.66 -10.08 -10.68
CA GLY A 178 -4.23 -9.60 -11.95
C GLY A 178 -5.74 -9.34 -11.83
N ILE A 179 -6.50 -10.35 -11.40
CA ILE A 179 -7.94 -10.22 -11.09
C ILE A 179 -8.19 -9.07 -10.11
N ARG A 180 -7.37 -8.91 -9.07
CA ARG A 180 -7.53 -7.82 -8.10
C ARG A 180 -7.46 -6.45 -8.77
N GLN A 181 -6.45 -6.23 -9.62
CA GLN A 181 -6.28 -4.93 -10.30
C GLN A 181 -7.37 -4.68 -11.35
N GLU A 182 -7.83 -5.72 -12.03
CA GLU A 182 -8.90 -5.60 -13.03
C GLU A 182 -10.26 -5.30 -12.38
N LEU A 183 -10.63 -6.05 -11.34
CA LEU A 183 -11.87 -5.82 -10.60
C LEU A 183 -11.92 -4.46 -9.91
N LYS A 184 -10.76 -3.92 -9.47
CA LYS A 184 -10.68 -2.55 -8.95
C LYS A 184 -11.18 -1.54 -9.98
N LYS A 185 -10.84 -1.70 -11.27
CA LYS A 185 -11.34 -0.80 -12.32
C LYS A 185 -12.87 -0.90 -12.49
N GLY A 186 -13.41 -2.12 -12.46
CA GLY A 186 -14.87 -2.33 -12.50
C GLY A 186 -15.58 -1.72 -11.29
N ILE A 187 -15.04 -1.89 -10.08
CA ILE A 187 -15.58 -1.29 -8.85
C ILE A 187 -15.48 0.24 -8.87
N TYR A 188 -14.40 0.80 -9.43
CA TYR A 188 -14.27 2.25 -9.61
C TYR A 188 -15.40 2.82 -10.48
N LEU A 189 -15.73 2.13 -11.58
CA LEU A 189 -16.86 2.51 -12.43
C LEU A 189 -18.20 2.40 -11.68
N ASN A 190 -18.44 1.28 -11.01
CA ASN A 190 -19.71 1.04 -10.29
C ASN A 190 -19.92 2.06 -9.14
N LEU A 191 -18.86 2.51 -8.48
CA LEU A 191 -18.95 3.52 -7.41
C LEU A 191 -19.58 4.85 -7.86
N GLN A 192 -19.45 5.21 -9.13
CA GLN A 192 -19.98 6.47 -9.67
C GLN A 192 -21.51 6.42 -9.88
N GLY A 193 -22.08 5.24 -10.11
CA GLY A 193 -23.50 5.06 -10.41
C GLY A 193 -24.30 4.34 -9.32
N GLU A 194 -23.67 3.47 -8.56
CA GLU A 194 -24.31 2.57 -7.61
C GLU A 194 -24.23 3.04 -6.16
N ALA A 195 -25.14 2.56 -5.32
CA ALA A 195 -25.02 2.74 -3.87
C ALA A 195 -23.84 1.92 -3.33
N ILE A 196 -23.07 2.47 -2.39
CA ILE A 196 -21.92 1.77 -1.78
C ILE A 196 -22.30 0.37 -1.23
N ALA A 197 -23.52 0.22 -0.72
CA ALA A 197 -24.01 -1.06 -0.23
C ALA A 197 -24.12 -2.14 -1.32
N CYS A 198 -24.35 -1.78 -2.58
CA CYS A 198 -24.29 -2.69 -3.73
C CYS A 198 -22.83 -3.06 -4.02
N VAL A 199 -21.94 -2.08 -4.17
CA VAL A 199 -20.50 -2.26 -4.40
C VAL A 199 -19.86 -3.20 -3.37
N GLN A 200 -20.19 -3.07 -2.08
CA GLN A 200 -19.70 -3.98 -1.05
C GLN A 200 -20.13 -5.45 -1.26
N LYS A 201 -21.33 -5.65 -1.78
CA LYS A 201 -21.88 -6.99 -2.05
C LYS A 201 -21.26 -7.57 -3.33
N GLU A 202 -21.01 -6.75 -4.35
CA GLU A 202 -20.21 -7.14 -5.52
C GLU A 202 -18.81 -7.62 -5.12
N LEU A 203 -18.11 -6.83 -4.29
CA LEU A 203 -16.80 -7.20 -3.78
C LEU A 203 -16.83 -8.49 -2.94
N THR A 204 -17.94 -8.75 -2.25
CA THR A 204 -18.14 -10.01 -1.51
C THR A 204 -18.28 -11.20 -2.45
N ALA A 205 -19.04 -11.05 -3.53
CA ALA A 205 -19.19 -12.08 -4.57
C ALA A 205 -17.85 -12.34 -5.28
N ALA A 206 -17.09 -11.29 -5.61
CA ALA A 206 -15.77 -11.39 -6.21
C ALA A 206 -14.76 -12.14 -5.34
N ARG A 207 -14.72 -11.87 -4.03
CA ARG A 207 -13.84 -12.60 -3.09
C ARG A 207 -14.17 -14.09 -3.04
N ARG A 208 -15.45 -14.46 -3.20
CA ARG A 208 -15.86 -15.87 -3.25
C ARG A 208 -15.38 -16.54 -4.53
N LEU A 209 -15.57 -15.90 -5.69
CA LEU A 209 -15.03 -16.38 -6.96
C LEU A 209 -13.51 -16.53 -6.88
N SER A 210 -12.81 -15.51 -6.38
CA SER A 210 -11.35 -15.53 -6.22
C SER A 210 -10.85 -16.70 -5.39
N ARG A 211 -11.54 -17.04 -4.28
CA ARG A 211 -11.22 -18.22 -3.47
C ARG A 211 -11.40 -19.51 -4.26
N TYR A 212 -12.55 -19.68 -4.91
CA TYR A 212 -12.80 -20.85 -5.75
C TYR A 212 -11.73 -21.03 -6.83
N LEU A 213 -11.36 -19.94 -7.51
CA LEU A 213 -10.29 -19.95 -8.51
C LEU A 213 -8.94 -20.31 -7.90
N ALA A 214 -8.62 -19.81 -6.69
CA ALA A 214 -7.36 -20.13 -6.05
C ALA A 214 -7.24 -21.64 -5.73
N ASP A 215 -8.36 -22.26 -5.36
CA ASP A 215 -8.42 -23.67 -4.95
C ASP A 215 -8.50 -24.63 -6.15
N ARG A 216 -9.26 -24.28 -7.20
CA ARG A 216 -9.58 -25.20 -8.32
C ARG A 216 -8.91 -24.81 -9.64
N TYR A 217 -8.58 -23.54 -9.82
CA TYR A 217 -8.05 -22.95 -11.06
C TYR A 217 -6.86 -22.01 -10.80
N PRO A 218 -5.78 -22.45 -10.11
CA PRO A 218 -4.68 -21.57 -9.71
C PRO A 218 -3.93 -20.95 -10.91
N GLN A 219 -4.08 -21.50 -12.11
CA GLN A 219 -3.55 -20.94 -13.35
C GLN A 219 -4.30 -19.69 -13.85
N VAL A 220 -5.55 -19.47 -13.42
CA VAL A 220 -6.37 -18.32 -13.81
C VAL A 220 -5.92 -17.13 -12.99
N GLN A 221 -5.21 -16.18 -13.62
CA GLN A 221 -4.63 -15.01 -12.95
C GLN A 221 -5.19 -13.68 -13.44
N SER A 222 -5.92 -13.68 -14.56
CA SER A 222 -6.65 -12.55 -15.11
C SER A 222 -8.13 -12.90 -15.32
N CYS A 223 -9.01 -11.91 -15.21
CA CYS A 223 -10.40 -12.00 -15.66
C CYS A 223 -10.50 -12.34 -17.15
N ARG A 224 -9.48 -12.02 -17.97
CA ARG A 224 -9.42 -12.42 -19.38
C ARG A 224 -9.35 -13.93 -19.58
N ASP A 225 -8.82 -14.66 -18.60
CA ASP A 225 -8.70 -16.12 -18.63
C ASP A 225 -10.03 -16.81 -18.26
N LEU A 226 -11.01 -16.05 -17.76
CA LEU A 226 -12.33 -16.58 -17.46
C LEU A 226 -13.06 -16.95 -18.76
N ASN A 227 -13.57 -18.17 -18.77
CA ASN A 227 -14.36 -18.72 -19.85
C ASN A 227 -15.63 -19.35 -19.28
N ARG A 228 -16.46 -19.86 -20.18
CA ARG A 228 -17.75 -20.44 -19.80
C ARG A 228 -17.62 -21.68 -18.93
N GLU A 229 -16.70 -22.58 -19.26
CA GLU A 229 -16.48 -23.83 -18.55
C GLU A 229 -16.18 -23.57 -17.06
N ILE A 230 -15.25 -22.65 -16.77
CA ILE A 230 -14.91 -22.24 -15.40
C ILE A 230 -16.14 -21.71 -14.66
N ILE A 231 -16.99 -20.91 -15.32
CA ILE A 231 -18.20 -20.35 -14.70
C ILE A 231 -19.26 -21.43 -14.45
N GLU A 232 -19.44 -22.39 -15.34
CA GLU A 232 -20.40 -23.49 -15.15
C GLU A 232 -20.00 -24.41 -13.99
N GLU A 233 -18.70 -24.69 -13.86
CA GLU A 233 -18.19 -25.42 -12.70
C GLU A 233 -18.32 -24.61 -11.41
N TYR A 234 -18.07 -23.31 -11.45
CA TYR A 234 -18.28 -22.43 -10.30
C TYR A 234 -19.76 -22.40 -9.87
N LEU A 235 -20.69 -22.34 -10.82
CA LEU A 235 -22.13 -22.41 -10.56
C LEU A 235 -22.53 -23.76 -9.95
N THR A 236 -21.93 -24.85 -10.39
CA THR A 236 -22.15 -26.18 -9.82
C THR A 236 -21.63 -26.24 -8.38
N TYR A 237 -20.40 -25.78 -8.14
CA TYR A 237 -19.80 -25.65 -6.80
C TYR A 237 -20.69 -24.86 -5.84
N LEU A 238 -21.26 -23.74 -6.30
CA LEU A 238 -22.18 -22.93 -5.49
C LEU A 238 -23.47 -23.67 -5.09
N LYS A 239 -23.94 -24.62 -5.89
CA LYS A 239 -25.15 -25.40 -5.61
C LYS A 239 -24.89 -26.59 -4.68
N THR A 240 -23.70 -27.18 -4.72
CA THR A 240 -23.39 -28.45 -4.05
C THR A 240 -22.54 -28.30 -2.79
N GLU A 241 -21.55 -27.41 -2.81
CA GLU A 241 -20.48 -27.34 -1.80
C GLU A 241 -20.51 -26.05 -0.97
N ALA A 242 -21.10 -24.97 -1.49
CA ALA A 242 -21.17 -23.69 -0.80
C ALA A 242 -22.34 -23.65 0.21
N THR A 243 -22.24 -24.35 1.34
CA THR A 243 -23.29 -24.49 2.37
C THR A 243 -23.69 -23.21 3.14
N GLY A 244 -23.34 -22.01 2.66
CA GLY A 244 -23.32 -20.77 3.46
C GLY A 244 -24.24 -19.61 3.05
N THR A 245 -25.00 -19.63 1.95
CA THR A 245 -25.77 -18.42 1.54
C THR A 245 -27.12 -18.72 0.86
N LYS A 246 -28.24 -18.36 1.51
CA LYS A 246 -29.61 -18.51 0.98
C LYS A 246 -29.98 -17.57 -0.20
N HIS A 247 -29.04 -16.75 -0.71
CA HIS A 247 -29.30 -15.67 -1.68
C HIS A 247 -28.44 -15.76 -2.96
N TYR A 248 -28.28 -16.95 -3.54
CA TYR A 248 -27.47 -17.17 -4.76
C TYR A 248 -27.87 -16.27 -5.94
N HIS A 249 -29.16 -16.09 -6.19
CA HIS A 249 -29.66 -15.25 -7.28
C HIS A 249 -29.10 -13.82 -7.25
N ALA A 250 -29.19 -13.16 -6.09
CA ALA A 250 -28.74 -11.78 -5.94
C ALA A 250 -27.22 -11.67 -5.95
N ASP A 251 -26.50 -12.70 -5.50
CA ASP A 251 -25.04 -12.75 -5.48
C ASP A 251 -24.47 -12.94 -6.89
N LEU A 252 -25.06 -13.83 -7.69
CA LEU A 252 -24.67 -14.07 -9.08
C LEU A 252 -24.95 -12.86 -9.97
N ASN A 253 -26.08 -12.18 -9.79
CA ASN A 253 -26.36 -10.95 -10.52
C ASN A 253 -25.32 -9.85 -10.26
N ARG A 254 -24.86 -9.72 -9.01
CA ARG A 254 -23.80 -8.77 -8.63
C ARG A 254 -22.45 -9.14 -9.21
N LEU A 255 -22.11 -10.43 -9.18
CA LEU A 255 -20.87 -10.90 -9.79
C LEU A 255 -20.88 -10.67 -11.31
N ARG A 256 -22.01 -10.94 -11.98
CA ARG A 256 -22.20 -10.63 -13.40
C ARG A 256 -22.01 -9.15 -13.68
N SER A 257 -22.72 -8.28 -12.96
CA SER A 257 -22.63 -6.81 -13.10
C SER A 257 -21.18 -6.33 -12.99
N LEU A 258 -20.48 -6.78 -11.95
CA LEU A 258 -19.08 -6.42 -11.73
C LEU A 258 -18.15 -6.91 -12.85
N LEU A 259 -18.34 -8.14 -13.35
CA LEU A 259 -17.51 -8.66 -14.45
C LEU A 259 -17.80 -7.94 -15.76
N GLU A 260 -19.04 -7.54 -16.03
CA GLU A 260 -19.41 -6.72 -17.18
C GLU A 260 -18.75 -5.34 -17.11
N SER A 261 -18.84 -4.65 -15.96
CA SER A 261 -18.14 -3.38 -15.73
C SER A 261 -16.62 -3.52 -15.83
N THR A 262 -16.06 -4.62 -15.34
CA THR A 262 -14.63 -4.93 -15.47
C THR A 262 -14.24 -5.16 -16.93
N GLY A 263 -15.10 -5.85 -17.69
CA GLY A 263 -14.94 -6.10 -19.12
C GLY A 263 -14.94 -4.83 -19.93
N GLN A 264 -15.83 -3.89 -19.60
CA GLN A 264 -15.86 -2.56 -20.19
C GLN A 264 -14.57 -1.77 -19.87
N MET A 265 -14.11 -1.78 -18.63
CA MET A 265 -12.93 -1.00 -18.21
C MET A 265 -11.58 -1.60 -18.65
N CYS A 266 -11.55 -2.87 -19.03
CA CYS A 266 -10.33 -3.58 -19.44
C CYS A 266 -10.33 -4.02 -20.91
N ASP A 267 -11.39 -3.71 -21.66
CA ASP A 267 -11.62 -4.21 -23.04
C ASP A 267 -11.56 -5.74 -23.15
N TYR A 268 -12.22 -6.42 -22.20
CA TYR A 268 -12.29 -7.89 -22.14
C TYR A 268 -13.68 -8.37 -22.58
N PRO A 269 -13.90 -8.60 -23.89
CA PRO A 269 -15.21 -8.99 -24.41
C PRO A 269 -15.65 -10.37 -23.92
N ASN A 270 -14.71 -11.23 -23.50
CA ASN A 270 -15.02 -12.54 -22.93
C ASN A 270 -15.83 -12.45 -21.64
N LEU A 271 -15.80 -11.31 -20.93
CA LEU A 271 -16.56 -11.12 -19.70
C LEU A 271 -18.05 -10.80 -19.96
N ILE A 272 -18.36 -10.30 -21.15
CA ILE A 272 -19.73 -10.00 -21.56
C ILE A 272 -20.44 -11.32 -21.88
N GLY A 273 -21.53 -11.59 -21.17
CA GLY A 273 -22.33 -12.80 -21.40
C GLY A 273 -21.75 -14.10 -20.81
N LEU A 274 -20.75 -14.01 -19.90
CA LEU A 274 -20.29 -15.18 -19.14
C LEU A 274 -21.43 -15.86 -18.38
N PHE A 275 -22.31 -15.05 -17.78
CA PHE A 275 -23.52 -15.49 -17.10
C PHE A 275 -24.73 -15.29 -18.02
N LEU A 276 -25.42 -16.37 -18.38
CA LEU A 276 -26.69 -16.29 -19.09
C LEU A 276 -27.82 -16.07 -18.09
N THR A 277 -28.93 -15.55 -18.60
CA THR A 277 -30.17 -15.40 -17.84
C THR A 277 -30.63 -16.71 -17.19
N ARG A 278 -30.41 -17.86 -17.86
CA ARG A 278 -30.77 -19.19 -17.33
C ARG A 278 -29.88 -19.68 -16.19
N ASP A 279 -28.69 -19.12 -16.06
CA ASP A 279 -27.72 -19.52 -15.03
C ASP A 279 -28.08 -18.95 -13.65
N ILE A 280 -28.98 -17.97 -13.63
CA ILE A 280 -29.39 -17.20 -12.46
C ILE A 280 -30.77 -17.72 -11.99
N PRO A 281 -30.86 -18.43 -10.85
CA PRO A 281 -32.08 -19.12 -10.43
C PRO A 281 -33.17 -18.14 -9.96
N PRO A 282 -34.44 -18.27 -10.38
CA PRO A 282 -35.48 -17.29 -10.06
C PRO A 282 -35.62 -17.06 -8.55
N THR A 283 -35.89 -15.81 -8.16
CA THR A 283 -36.15 -15.47 -6.76
C THR A 283 -37.35 -16.29 -6.25
N PRO A 284 -37.25 -17.01 -5.12
CA PRO A 284 -38.40 -17.69 -4.53
C PRO A 284 -39.53 -16.68 -4.33
N LYS A 285 -40.73 -16.96 -4.85
CA LYS A 285 -41.92 -16.16 -4.56
C LYS A 285 -42.20 -16.32 -3.07
N ALA A 286 -42.39 -15.21 -2.36
CA ALA A 286 -42.91 -15.27 -1.00
C ALA A 286 -44.30 -15.92 -1.08
N GLU A 287 -44.48 -17.06 -0.41
CA GLU A 287 -45.81 -17.59 -0.16
C GLU A 287 -46.52 -16.57 0.72
N SER A 288 -47.57 -15.97 0.16
CA SER A 288 -48.45 -14.99 0.80
C SER A 288 -49.39 -15.64 1.81
#